data_AF-A0A960NZJ4-F1
#
_entry.id   AF-A0A960NZJ4-F1
#
_cell.length_a   1.000
_cell.length_b   1.000
_cell.length_c   1.000
_cell.angle_alpha   90.00
_cell.angle_beta   90.00
_cell.angle_gamma   90.00
#
_symmetry.space_group_name_H-M   'P 1'
#
loop_
_entity.id
_entity.type
_entity.pdbx_description
1 polymer ?
#
loop_
_entity_poly.entity_id
_entity_poly.type
_entity_poly.pdbx_seq_one_letter_code
_entity_poly.pdbx_strand_id
1 'polypeptide(L)'
;MSEHSPEPTSPAGSSWGQSQGHIPSPNVQATMTQMTSQLQTVIDAAERAAEAIRFDAEEQARHHLAEAQRKADRLTAERVGLISDLTDDLIRHAATVRDHSEQMIRALEDAISSVTTKLEQPELTESIEYTPSAEIPGQTTLGAVPSPASAYSAPAVAPPPAAAPSPSPTPAAVPTPSPAPAAASPAPGSARPAASQPVSEEALLHATRLAVAGTDRATIAAALRDGYGVADPEPLVARVLGEA
;
A
#
# COMPACT_ATOMS: atom_id res chain seq x y z
N MET A 1 -10.99 -30.61 13.88
CA MET A 1 -9.62 -30.58 14.41
C MET A 1 -9.76 -30.35 15.90
N SER A 2 -9.53 -31.40 16.68
CA SER A 2 -9.81 -31.45 18.11
C SER A 2 -8.63 -30.85 18.87
N GLU A 3 -8.82 -29.69 19.47
CA GLU A 3 -7.81 -29.03 20.30
C GLU A 3 -7.73 -29.72 21.66
N HIS A 4 -6.60 -30.38 21.89
CA HIS A 4 -6.21 -31.04 23.14
C HIS A 4 -5.79 -29.95 24.14
N SER A 5 -6.63 -29.65 25.14
CA SER A 5 -6.24 -28.85 26.31
C SER A 5 -5.44 -29.71 27.29
N PRO A 6 -4.16 -29.41 27.59
CA PRO A 6 -3.44 -30.09 28.65
C PRO A 6 -3.92 -29.58 30.02
N GLU A 7 -4.42 -30.50 30.82
CA GLU A 7 -4.81 -30.32 32.21
C GLU A 7 -3.56 -30.02 33.08
N PRO A 8 -3.55 -28.92 33.88
CA PRO A 8 -2.42 -28.64 34.76
C PRO A 8 -2.44 -29.60 35.96
N THR A 9 -1.54 -30.58 35.92
CA THR A 9 -1.29 -31.52 37.01
C THR A 9 -0.75 -30.74 38.21
N SER A 10 -1.58 -30.59 39.25
CA SER A 10 -1.19 -29.96 40.52
C SER A 10 -0.20 -30.86 41.27
N PRO A 11 1.03 -30.41 41.58
CA PRO A 11 1.94 -31.19 42.38
C PRO A 11 1.45 -31.25 43.84
N ALA A 12 1.48 -32.47 44.37
CA ALA A 12 1.12 -32.84 45.72
C ALA A 12 1.76 -31.92 46.77
N GLY A 13 0.94 -31.51 47.75
CA GLY A 13 1.34 -30.74 48.91
C GLY A 13 2.52 -31.41 49.64
N SER A 14 3.69 -30.79 49.51
CA SER A 14 4.86 -31.15 50.30
C SER A 14 4.63 -30.73 51.74
N SER A 15 4.45 -31.75 52.57
CA SER A 15 4.41 -31.73 54.02
C SER A 15 5.61 -30.94 54.58
N TRP A 16 5.33 -29.77 55.14
CA TRP A 16 6.28 -29.00 55.94
C TRP A 16 6.47 -29.68 57.29
N GLY A 17 7.37 -30.65 57.30
CA GLY A 17 7.87 -31.29 58.50
C GLY A 17 8.45 -30.26 59.47
N GLN A 18 7.80 -30.20 60.63
CA GLN A 18 8.27 -29.83 61.96
C GLN A 18 9.81 -29.70 62.09
N SER A 19 10.36 -28.56 61.68
CA SER A 19 11.76 -28.22 61.90
C SER A 19 11.94 -27.84 63.36
N GLN A 20 12.61 -28.71 64.12
CA GLN A 20 13.09 -28.44 65.47
C GLN A 20 13.86 -27.12 65.48
N GLY A 21 13.59 -26.28 66.50
CA GLY A 21 14.10 -24.92 66.65
C GLY A 21 15.62 -24.83 66.74
N HIS A 22 16.29 -24.93 65.60
CA HIS A 22 17.70 -24.64 65.46
C HIS A 22 17.85 -23.12 65.47
N ILE A 23 18.22 -22.57 66.63
CA ILE A 23 18.52 -21.14 66.75
C ILE A 23 19.75 -20.88 65.85
N PRO A 24 19.61 -20.10 64.76
CA PRO A 24 20.71 -19.88 63.84
C PRO A 24 21.84 -19.18 64.58
N SER A 25 23.06 -19.69 64.40
CA SER A 25 24.28 -19.13 65.00
C SER A 25 24.37 -17.62 64.73
N PRO A 26 24.92 -16.81 65.66
CA PRO A 26 24.95 -15.35 65.55
C PRO A 26 25.60 -14.84 64.25
N ASN A 27 26.59 -15.55 63.72
CA ASN A 27 27.21 -15.23 62.43
C ASN A 27 26.25 -15.36 61.23
N VAL A 28 25.31 -16.31 61.29
CA VAL A 28 24.27 -16.50 60.26
C VAL A 28 23.27 -15.34 60.30
N GLN A 29 22.87 -14.90 61.50
CA GLN A 29 21.95 -13.77 61.67
C GLN A 29 22.54 -12.45 61.16
N ALA A 30 23.83 -12.21 61.45
CA ALA A 30 24.56 -11.05 60.93
C ALA A 30 24.63 -11.07 59.39
N THR A 31 24.91 -12.23 58.80
CA THR A 31 24.96 -12.41 57.34
C THR A 31 23.59 -12.19 56.70
N MET A 32 22.51 -12.72 57.29
CA MET A 32 21.14 -12.50 56.79
C MET A 32 20.77 -11.02 56.82
N THR A 33 21.13 -10.30 57.90
CA THR A 33 20.86 -8.85 58.02
C THR A 33 21.64 -8.05 56.97
N GLN A 34 22.87 -8.44 56.67
CA GLN A 34 23.65 -7.84 55.59
C GLN A 34 23.02 -8.13 54.22
N MET A 35 22.59 -9.37 53.98
CA MET A 35 21.93 -9.75 52.74
C MET A 35 20.61 -9.01 52.54
N THR A 36 19.79 -8.83 53.59
CA THR A 36 18.54 -8.06 53.47
C THR A 36 18.80 -6.59 53.17
N SER A 37 19.81 -5.97 53.79
CA SER A 37 20.22 -4.60 53.47
C SER A 37 20.72 -4.47 52.03
N GLN A 38 21.50 -5.44 51.55
CA GLN A 38 21.98 -5.47 50.17
C GLN A 38 20.81 -5.65 49.19
N LEU A 39 19.87 -6.55 49.49
CA LEU A 39 18.67 -6.76 48.66
C LEU A 39 17.82 -5.49 48.59
N GLN A 40 17.59 -4.79 49.71
CA GLN A 40 16.84 -3.54 49.70
C GLN A 40 17.53 -2.47 48.82
N THR A 41 18.86 -2.37 48.92
CA THR A 41 19.63 -1.44 48.08
C THR A 41 19.50 -1.76 46.58
N VAL A 42 19.51 -3.06 46.23
CA VAL A 42 19.31 -3.50 44.84
C VAL A 42 17.89 -3.22 44.37
N ILE A 43 16.87 -3.43 45.22
CA ILE A 43 15.47 -3.12 44.89
C ILE A 43 15.30 -1.63 44.63
N ASP A 44 15.79 -0.76 45.52
CA ASP A 44 15.68 0.69 45.34
C ASP A 44 16.42 1.17 44.08
N ALA A 45 17.57 0.57 43.77
CA ALA A 45 18.32 0.86 42.54
C ALA A 45 17.58 0.38 41.28
N ALA A 46 16.98 -0.81 41.33
CA ALA A 46 16.20 -1.36 40.24
C ALA A 46 14.93 -0.55 39.98
N GLU A 47 14.23 -0.11 41.04
CA GLU A 47 13.04 0.74 40.93
C GLU A 47 13.38 2.08 40.27
N ARG A 48 14.47 2.73 40.71
CA ARG A 48 14.94 3.98 40.08
C ARG A 48 15.33 3.78 38.61
N ALA A 49 15.99 2.67 38.29
CA ALA A 49 16.34 2.37 36.90
C ALA A 49 15.11 2.10 36.04
N ALA A 50 14.13 1.37 36.56
CA ALA A 50 12.88 1.09 35.86
C ALA A 50 12.07 2.38 35.60
N GLU A 51 12.06 3.31 36.56
CA GLU A 51 11.39 4.60 36.38
C GLU A 51 12.08 5.47 35.32
N ALA A 52 13.43 5.47 35.29
CA ALA A 52 14.18 6.16 34.24
C ALA A 52 13.91 5.58 32.85
N ILE A 53 13.86 4.26 32.72
CA ILE A 53 13.54 3.58 31.45
C ILE A 53 12.11 3.90 31.01
N ARG A 54 11.15 3.86 31.94
CA ARG A 54 9.75 4.20 31.62
C ARG A 54 9.63 5.63 31.11
N PHE A 55 10.29 6.57 31.77
CA PHE A 55 10.27 7.97 31.37
C PHE A 55 10.87 8.19 29.97
N ASP A 56 12.03 7.60 29.68
CA ASP A 56 12.66 7.68 28.35
C ASP A 56 11.78 7.04 27.26
N ALA A 57 11.21 5.86 27.53
CA ALA A 57 10.30 5.20 26.60
C ALA A 57 9.04 6.05 26.32
N GLU A 58 8.48 6.72 27.32
CA GLU A 58 7.36 7.64 27.15
C GLU A 58 7.74 8.87 26.30
N GLU A 59 8.92 9.47 26.52
CA GLU A 59 9.38 10.60 25.71
C GLU A 59 9.60 10.20 24.25
N GLN A 60 10.25 9.06 24.01
CA GLN A 60 10.43 8.51 22.66
C GLN A 60 9.09 8.22 21.98
N ALA A 61 8.15 7.61 22.70
CA ALA A 61 6.81 7.35 22.17
C ALA A 61 6.07 8.65 21.82
N ARG A 62 6.15 9.68 22.67
CA ARG A 62 5.56 11.01 22.39
C ARG A 62 6.19 11.64 21.16
N HIS A 63 7.52 11.57 21.03
CA HIS A 63 8.24 12.08 19.87
C HIS A 63 7.78 11.38 18.58
N HIS A 64 7.78 10.06 18.58
CA HIS A 64 7.40 9.26 17.42
C HIS A 64 5.94 9.49 17.00
N LEU A 65 5.01 9.62 17.96
CA LEU A 65 3.61 9.98 17.67
C LEU A 65 3.49 11.38 17.08
N ALA A 66 4.23 12.36 17.60
CA ALA A 66 4.23 13.72 17.06
C ALA A 66 4.78 13.77 15.62
N GLU A 67 5.84 13.03 15.33
CA GLU A 67 6.38 12.91 13.97
C GLU A 67 5.42 12.21 13.02
N ALA A 68 4.82 11.09 13.44
CA ALA A 68 3.83 10.37 12.66
C ALA A 68 2.62 11.25 12.33
N GLN A 69 2.13 12.03 13.30
CA GLN A 69 1.04 12.98 13.09
C GLN A 69 1.41 14.05 12.05
N ARG A 70 2.58 14.70 12.19
CA ARG A 70 3.05 15.69 11.20
C ARG A 70 3.17 15.09 9.80
N LYS A 71 3.63 13.85 9.68
CA LYS A 71 3.72 13.14 8.40
C LYS A 71 2.33 12.86 7.81
N ALA A 72 1.37 12.42 8.63
CA ALA A 72 0.00 12.19 8.19
C ALA A 72 -0.68 13.49 7.72
N ASP A 73 -0.50 14.59 8.45
CA ASP A 73 -1.04 15.90 8.08
C ASP A 73 -0.44 16.40 6.77
N ARG A 74 0.88 16.23 6.58
CA ARG A 74 1.55 16.57 5.33
C ARG A 74 1.00 15.77 4.14
N LEU A 75 0.90 14.45 4.27
CA LEU A 75 0.36 13.60 3.20
C LEU A 75 -1.11 13.93 2.89
N THR A 76 -1.88 14.32 3.90
CA THR A 76 -3.26 14.76 3.73
C THR A 76 -3.33 16.07 2.94
N ALA A 77 -2.50 17.06 3.29
CA ALA A 77 -2.40 18.32 2.55
C ALA A 77 -1.95 18.09 1.09
N GLU A 78 -0.96 17.23 0.86
CA GLU A 78 -0.50 16.88 -0.48
C GLU A 78 -1.62 16.22 -1.32
N ARG A 79 -2.39 15.29 -0.73
CA ARG A 79 -3.53 14.66 -1.42
C ARG A 79 -4.65 15.64 -1.75
N VAL A 80 -4.98 16.53 -0.82
CA VAL A 80 -6.01 17.57 -1.06
C VAL A 80 -5.59 18.48 -2.20
N GLY A 81 -4.30 18.87 -2.26
CA GLY A 81 -3.75 19.64 -3.38
C GLY A 81 -3.92 18.92 -4.72
N LEU A 82 -3.46 17.66 -4.81
CA LEU A 82 -3.55 16.86 -6.03
C LEU A 82 -5.01 16.65 -6.51
N ILE A 83 -5.95 16.45 -5.58
CA ILE A 83 -7.37 16.31 -5.93
C ILE A 83 -7.93 17.64 -6.47
N SER A 84 -7.52 18.77 -5.89
CA SER A 84 -7.92 20.10 -6.39
C SER A 84 -7.42 20.32 -7.81
N ASP A 85 -6.13 20.07 -8.05
CA ASP A 85 -5.51 20.23 -9.37
C ASP A 85 -6.20 19.34 -10.42
N LEU A 86 -6.45 18.07 -10.08
CA LEU A 86 -7.16 17.14 -10.97
C LEU A 86 -8.59 17.61 -11.27
N THR A 87 -9.28 18.18 -10.27
CA THR A 87 -10.63 18.70 -10.43
C THR A 87 -10.64 19.90 -11.37
N ASP A 88 -9.69 20.81 -11.23
CA ASP A 88 -9.54 21.97 -12.11
C ASP A 88 -9.23 21.56 -13.55
N ASP A 89 -8.40 20.54 -13.74
CA ASP A 89 -8.11 19.98 -15.08
C ASP A 89 -9.33 19.30 -15.70
N LEU A 90 -10.13 18.57 -14.92
CA LEU A 90 -11.40 17.99 -15.40
C LEU A 90 -12.41 19.08 -15.80
N ILE A 91 -12.52 20.16 -15.02
CA ILE A 91 -13.37 21.31 -15.35
C ILE A 91 -12.91 21.95 -16.66
N ARG A 92 -11.59 22.18 -16.82
CA ARG A 92 -11.01 22.75 -18.04
C ARG A 92 -11.25 21.85 -19.24
N HIS A 93 -11.08 20.53 -19.09
CA HIS A 93 -11.32 19.57 -20.16
C HIS A 93 -12.80 19.54 -20.57
N ALA A 94 -13.72 19.52 -19.60
CA ALA A 94 -15.16 19.55 -19.87
C ALA A 94 -15.59 20.83 -20.61
N ALA A 95 -15.00 21.98 -20.28
CA ALA A 95 -15.24 23.23 -21.00
C ALA A 95 -14.81 23.11 -22.47
N THR A 96 -13.62 22.59 -22.76
CA THR A 96 -13.15 22.35 -24.14
C THR A 96 -14.07 21.41 -24.91
N VAL A 97 -14.53 20.33 -24.29
CA VAL A 97 -15.46 19.37 -24.92
C VAL A 97 -16.81 20.02 -25.21
N ARG A 98 -17.34 20.84 -24.30
CA ARG A 98 -18.57 21.60 -24.53
C ARG A 98 -18.41 22.56 -25.70
N ASP A 99 -17.34 23.34 -25.73
CA ASP A 99 -17.07 24.31 -26.79
C ASP A 99 -16.94 23.61 -28.16
N HIS A 100 -16.28 22.45 -28.20
CA HIS A 100 -16.21 21.62 -29.41
C HIS A 100 -17.57 21.09 -29.85
N SER A 101 -18.41 20.65 -28.90
CA SER A 101 -19.76 20.16 -29.18
C SER A 101 -20.66 21.28 -29.72
N GLU A 102 -20.57 22.49 -29.15
CA GLU A 102 -21.28 23.67 -29.65
C GLU A 102 -20.84 24.04 -31.08
N GLN A 103 -19.55 23.94 -31.38
CA GLN A 103 -19.02 24.16 -32.72
C GLN A 103 -19.59 23.15 -33.72
N MET A 104 -19.68 21.87 -33.36
CA MET A 104 -20.28 20.84 -34.21
C MET A 104 -21.78 21.09 -34.45
N ILE A 105 -22.52 21.51 -33.43
CA ILE A 105 -23.95 21.85 -33.56
C ILE A 105 -24.13 23.00 -34.56
N ARG A 106 -23.37 24.08 -34.40
CA ARG A 106 -23.43 25.22 -35.35
C ARG A 106 -23.08 24.81 -36.78
N ALA A 107 -22.04 23.98 -36.96
CA ALA A 107 -21.67 23.49 -38.28
C ALA A 107 -22.77 22.63 -38.93
N LEU A 108 -23.49 21.84 -38.15
CA LEU A 108 -24.65 21.06 -38.62
C LEU A 108 -25.83 21.96 -38.97
N GLU A 109 -26.14 22.97 -38.14
CA GLU A 109 -27.18 23.95 -38.41
C GLU A 109 -26.90 24.72 -39.71
N ASP A 110 -25.68 25.21 -39.90
CA ASP A 110 -25.24 25.90 -41.13
C ASP A 110 -25.37 24.98 -42.36
N ALA A 111 -24.99 23.71 -42.23
CA ALA A 111 -25.13 22.72 -43.31
C ALA A 111 -26.60 22.46 -43.66
N ILE A 112 -27.48 22.35 -42.66
CA ILE A 112 -28.93 22.19 -42.86
C ILE A 112 -29.49 23.42 -43.58
N SER A 113 -29.18 24.63 -43.10
CA SER A 113 -29.63 25.87 -43.74
C SER A 113 -29.17 25.97 -45.20
N SER A 114 -27.91 25.61 -45.48
CA SER A 114 -27.36 25.57 -46.84
C SER A 114 -28.15 24.60 -47.76
N VAL A 115 -28.49 23.40 -47.27
CA VAL A 115 -29.29 22.43 -48.03
C VAL A 115 -30.72 22.95 -48.26
N THR A 116 -31.36 23.53 -47.24
CA THR A 116 -32.70 24.11 -47.37
C THR A 116 -32.73 25.25 -48.38
N THR A 117 -31.76 26.17 -48.36
CA THR A 117 -31.66 27.26 -49.35
C THR A 117 -31.41 26.74 -50.76
N LYS A 118 -30.60 25.69 -50.92
CA LYS A 118 -30.40 25.04 -52.24
C LYS A 118 -31.65 24.35 -52.77
N LEU A 119 -32.52 23.84 -51.90
CA LEU A 119 -33.81 23.26 -52.27
C LEU A 119 -34.88 24.33 -52.56
N GLU A 120 -34.83 25.46 -51.86
CA GLU A 120 -35.73 26.60 -52.07
C GLU A 120 -35.34 27.49 -53.24
N GLN A 121 -34.15 27.34 -53.83
CA GLN A 121 -33.88 27.86 -55.16
C GLN A 121 -34.61 26.95 -56.17
N PRO A 122 -35.76 27.35 -56.72
CA PRO A 122 -36.21 26.75 -57.95
C PRO A 122 -35.17 27.14 -59.00
N GLU A 123 -34.19 26.27 -59.20
CA GLU A 123 -33.55 26.15 -60.50
C GLU A 123 -34.71 26.01 -61.48
N LEU A 124 -34.99 27.15 -62.11
CA LEU A 124 -35.75 27.36 -63.32
C LEU A 124 -36.00 26.03 -64.01
N THR A 125 -37.28 25.67 -64.08
CA THR A 125 -37.89 24.68 -64.98
C THR A 125 -37.62 24.95 -66.48
N GLU A 126 -36.54 25.65 -66.81
CA GLU A 126 -36.21 26.13 -68.14
C GLU A 126 -35.01 25.33 -68.66
N SER A 127 -35.32 24.36 -69.52
CA SER A 127 -34.39 23.76 -70.49
C SER A 127 -33.54 22.56 -70.05
N ILE A 128 -34.16 21.47 -69.57
CA ILE A 128 -33.57 20.13 -69.78
C ILE A 128 -34.15 19.57 -71.08
N GLU A 129 -33.44 19.88 -72.16
CA GLU A 129 -33.48 19.16 -73.42
C GLU A 129 -32.97 17.74 -73.19
N TYR A 130 -33.88 16.78 -73.25
CA TYR A 130 -33.62 15.36 -73.02
C TYR A 130 -32.97 14.75 -74.27
N THR A 131 -31.65 14.61 -74.27
CA THR A 131 -30.93 13.73 -75.22
C THR A 131 -30.53 12.44 -74.49
N PRO A 132 -31.19 11.29 -74.77
CA PRO A 132 -30.75 10.01 -74.23
C PRO A 132 -29.55 9.52 -75.05
N SER A 133 -28.38 9.41 -74.44
CA SER A 133 -27.25 8.77 -75.11
C SER A 133 -26.29 8.05 -74.17
N ALA A 134 -26.14 6.76 -74.50
CA ALA A 134 -24.96 5.91 -74.38
C ALA A 134 -24.52 5.44 -72.99
N GLU A 135 -24.87 4.17 -72.74
CA GLU A 135 -24.05 3.09 -72.17
C GLU A 135 -22.65 3.47 -71.68
N ILE A 136 -22.40 3.23 -70.38
CA ILE A 136 -21.05 3.12 -69.83
C ILE A 136 -20.85 1.69 -69.31
N PRO A 137 -20.08 0.85 -70.03
CA PRO A 137 -19.59 -0.42 -69.52
C PRO A 137 -18.33 -0.18 -68.68
N GLY A 138 -18.40 -0.49 -67.38
CA GLY A 138 -17.24 -0.32 -66.49
C GLY A 138 -17.54 -0.44 -65.00
N GLN A 139 -18.26 -1.49 -64.59
CA GLN A 139 -18.32 -1.89 -63.19
C GLN A 139 -16.91 -2.28 -62.71
N THR A 140 -16.26 -1.41 -61.95
CA THR A 140 -15.14 -1.81 -61.09
C THR A 140 -15.57 -1.61 -59.63
N THR A 141 -15.79 -2.75 -58.99
CA THR A 141 -15.50 -3.04 -57.58
C THR A 141 -16.10 -2.11 -56.52
N LEU A 142 -17.19 -2.62 -55.96
CA LEU A 142 -17.61 -2.57 -54.55
C LEU A 142 -16.44 -2.36 -53.55
N GLY A 143 -16.14 -1.10 -53.25
CA GLY A 143 -15.48 -0.70 -52.01
C GLY A 143 -16.57 -0.44 -50.97
N ALA A 144 -16.73 -1.36 -50.02
CA ALA A 144 -17.67 -1.27 -48.91
C ALA A 144 -17.53 0.06 -48.17
N VAL A 145 -18.55 0.90 -48.24
CA VAL A 145 -18.71 2.05 -47.35
C VAL A 145 -19.00 1.49 -45.96
N PRO A 146 -18.16 1.70 -44.94
CA PRO A 146 -18.51 1.30 -43.58
C PRO A 146 -19.70 2.16 -43.15
N SER A 147 -20.85 1.52 -42.98
CA SER A 147 -22.04 2.11 -42.38
C SER A 147 -21.68 2.64 -40.98
N PRO A 148 -21.77 3.96 -40.71
CA PRO A 148 -21.63 4.47 -39.35
C PRO A 148 -22.98 4.34 -38.61
N ALA A 149 -23.65 3.19 -38.74
CA ALA A 149 -24.82 2.83 -37.94
C ALA A 149 -24.39 1.88 -36.82
N SER A 150 -23.30 2.21 -36.13
CA SER A 150 -23.13 1.71 -34.76
C SER A 150 -23.92 2.63 -33.87
N ALA A 151 -25.08 2.12 -33.46
CA ALA A 151 -25.81 2.57 -32.29
C ALA A 151 -24.80 2.98 -31.21
N TYR A 152 -24.64 4.30 -31.03
CA TYR A 152 -24.14 4.83 -29.78
C TYR A 152 -25.27 4.63 -28.77
N SER A 153 -25.46 3.37 -28.36
CA SER A 153 -26.01 3.09 -27.04
C SER A 153 -25.04 3.76 -26.09
N ALA A 154 -25.33 5.01 -25.72
CA ALA A 154 -24.72 5.62 -24.55
C ALA A 154 -24.77 4.54 -23.48
N PRO A 155 -23.64 4.03 -22.98
CA PRO A 155 -23.69 3.10 -21.87
C PRO A 155 -24.51 3.84 -20.83
N ALA A 156 -25.66 3.28 -20.45
CA ALA A 156 -26.39 3.77 -19.31
C ALA A 156 -25.35 3.79 -18.21
N VAL A 157 -24.87 5.00 -17.89
CA VAL A 157 -23.91 5.21 -16.83
C VAL A 157 -24.67 4.77 -15.61
N ALA A 158 -24.47 3.51 -15.24
CA ALA A 158 -25.00 2.97 -14.01
C ALA A 158 -24.59 4.00 -12.95
N PRO A 159 -25.53 4.52 -12.16
CA PRO A 159 -25.19 5.48 -11.12
C PRO A 159 -23.98 4.93 -10.38
N PRO A 160 -22.92 5.73 -10.18
CA PRO A 160 -21.71 5.24 -9.54
C PRO A 160 -22.15 4.47 -8.29
N PRO A 161 -21.75 3.19 -8.13
CA PRO A 161 -22.19 2.39 -7.00
C PRO A 161 -21.93 3.25 -5.77
N ALA A 162 -22.98 3.49 -4.98
CA ALA A 162 -22.91 4.32 -3.79
C ALA A 162 -21.63 3.92 -3.05
N ALA A 163 -20.70 4.88 -2.94
CA ALA A 163 -19.34 4.62 -2.50
C ALA A 163 -19.43 3.73 -1.26
N ALA A 164 -19.01 2.47 -1.41
CA ALA A 164 -19.01 1.54 -0.30
C ALA A 164 -18.26 2.25 0.84
N PRO A 165 -18.81 2.26 2.07
CA PRO A 165 -18.20 2.99 3.17
C PRO A 165 -16.74 2.59 3.23
N SER A 166 -15.86 3.58 3.04
CA SER A 166 -14.41 3.36 3.07
C SER A 166 -14.11 2.57 4.35
N PRO A 167 -13.47 1.39 4.26
CA PRO A 167 -13.24 0.57 5.43
C PRO A 167 -12.51 1.44 6.45
N SER A 168 -13.16 1.66 7.60
CA SER A 168 -12.55 2.37 8.72
C SER A 168 -11.16 1.78 8.90
N PRO A 169 -10.08 2.60 8.91
CA PRO A 169 -8.73 2.08 8.96
C PRO A 169 -8.64 1.14 10.16
N THR A 170 -8.46 -0.15 9.89
CA THR A 170 -8.22 -1.13 10.94
C THR A 170 -7.04 -0.59 11.73
N PRO A 171 -7.21 -0.27 13.03
CA PRO A 171 -6.11 0.26 13.83
C PRO A 171 -4.96 -0.73 13.70
N ALA A 172 -3.84 -0.25 13.13
CA ALA A 172 -2.64 -1.06 12.98
C ALA A 172 -2.33 -1.67 14.34
N ALA A 173 -2.21 -3.00 14.38
CA ALA A 173 -1.91 -3.73 15.60
C ALA A 173 -0.72 -3.04 16.28
N VAL A 174 -0.93 -2.57 17.52
CA VAL A 174 0.12 -1.99 18.34
C VAL A 174 1.26 -3.01 18.35
N PRO A 175 2.47 -2.67 17.86
CA PRO A 175 3.57 -3.61 17.83
C PRO A 175 3.84 -4.07 19.25
N THR A 176 3.61 -5.36 19.50
CA THR A 176 3.95 -5.99 20.76
C THR A 176 5.43 -5.72 21.01
N PRO A 177 5.82 -5.07 22.13
CA PRO A 177 7.21 -4.74 22.38
C PRO A 177 8.03 -6.01 22.32
N SER A 178 8.99 -6.03 21.40
CA SER A 178 9.96 -7.12 21.27
C SER A 178 10.65 -7.32 22.63
N PRO A 179 10.68 -8.54 23.18
CA PRO A 179 11.24 -8.77 24.51
C PRO A 179 12.70 -8.30 24.53
N ALA A 180 13.04 -7.51 25.54
CA ALA A 180 14.40 -7.03 25.78
C ALA A 180 15.38 -8.21 25.71
N PRO A 181 16.49 -8.09 24.93
CA PRO A 181 17.44 -9.19 24.77
C PRO A 181 18.02 -9.54 26.14
N ALA A 182 17.71 -10.75 26.60
CA ALA A 182 18.37 -11.35 27.75
C ALA A 182 19.88 -11.36 27.49
N ALA A 183 20.64 -10.76 28.40
CA ALA A 183 22.09 -10.71 28.34
C ALA A 183 22.65 -12.14 28.31
N ALA A 184 22.95 -12.63 27.11
CA ALA A 184 23.60 -13.92 26.91
C ALA A 184 25.09 -13.77 27.23
N SER A 185 25.54 -14.54 28.23
CA SER A 185 26.96 -14.73 28.53
C SER A 185 27.74 -15.18 27.28
N PRO A 186 28.96 -14.66 27.05
CA PRO A 186 29.75 -15.00 25.88
C PRO A 186 30.32 -16.43 26.01
N ALA A 187 29.86 -17.34 25.14
CA ALA A 187 30.52 -18.62 24.91
C ALA A 187 31.66 -18.44 23.87
N PRO A 188 32.87 -18.96 24.11
CA PRO A 188 33.94 -18.91 23.13
C PRO A 188 33.88 -20.14 22.20
N GLY A 189 33.80 -19.87 20.90
CA GLY A 189 34.27 -20.80 19.87
C GLY A 189 33.21 -21.69 19.22
N SER A 190 32.77 -21.30 18.02
CA SER A 190 32.69 -22.17 16.84
C SER A 190 32.32 -21.37 15.59
N ALA A 191 33.10 -21.60 14.53
CA ALA A 191 32.85 -21.32 13.12
C ALA A 191 32.21 -19.96 12.74
N ARG A 192 33.08 -19.03 12.32
CA ARG A 192 32.73 -17.81 11.58
C ARG A 192 31.91 -18.19 10.32
N PRO A 193 30.60 -17.87 10.24
CA PRO A 193 29.87 -18.01 8.99
C PRO A 193 30.51 -17.11 7.95
N ALA A 194 30.68 -17.64 6.73
CA ALA A 194 31.17 -16.89 5.59
C ALA A 194 30.40 -15.57 5.50
N ALA A 195 31.14 -14.47 5.48
CA ALA A 195 30.57 -13.12 5.49
C ALA A 195 29.56 -13.00 4.34
N SER A 196 28.28 -12.93 4.68
CA SER A 196 27.21 -12.52 3.79
C SER A 196 27.67 -11.22 3.15
N GLN A 197 27.91 -11.23 1.83
CA GLN A 197 28.27 -10.00 1.14
C GLN A 197 27.17 -8.96 1.42
N PRO A 198 27.54 -7.71 1.72
CA PRO A 198 26.57 -6.66 1.98
C PRO A 198 25.65 -6.59 0.77
N VAL A 199 24.37 -6.86 1.01
CA VAL A 199 23.38 -6.88 -0.06
C VAL A 199 23.38 -5.51 -0.72
N SER A 200 23.59 -5.49 -2.03
CA SER A 200 23.71 -4.25 -2.80
C SER A 200 22.44 -3.42 -2.62
N GLU A 201 22.58 -2.24 -2.03
CA GLU A 201 21.47 -1.30 -1.76
C GLU A 201 20.70 -0.96 -3.05
N GLU A 202 21.41 -0.95 -4.17
CA GLU A 202 20.86 -0.76 -5.51
C GLU A 202 19.89 -1.89 -5.95
N ALA A 203 20.20 -3.14 -5.58
CA ALA A 203 19.34 -4.29 -5.83
C ALA A 203 18.02 -4.17 -5.05
N LEU A 204 18.07 -3.69 -3.81
CA LEU A 204 16.87 -3.46 -2.98
C LEU A 204 15.98 -2.36 -3.58
N LEU A 205 16.57 -1.24 -4.01
CA LEU A 205 15.84 -0.15 -4.66
C LEU A 205 15.18 -0.61 -5.96
N HIS A 206 15.87 -1.40 -6.77
CA HIS A 206 15.32 -1.95 -8.00
C HIS A 206 14.17 -2.92 -7.74
N ALA A 207 14.32 -3.83 -6.77
CA ALA A 207 13.26 -4.74 -6.34
C ALA A 207 12.01 -3.97 -5.88
N THR A 208 12.19 -2.89 -5.12
CA THR A 208 11.09 -2.02 -4.66
C THR A 208 10.35 -1.37 -5.82
N ARG A 209 11.07 -0.90 -6.85
CA ARG A 209 10.44 -0.32 -8.06
C ARG A 209 9.61 -1.35 -8.82
N LEU A 210 10.12 -2.57 -8.99
CA LEU A 210 9.38 -3.64 -9.67
C LEU A 210 8.14 -4.08 -8.87
N ALA A 211 8.25 -4.14 -7.54
CA ALA A 211 7.13 -4.44 -6.66
C ALA A 211 6.01 -3.39 -6.76
N VAL A 212 6.37 -2.09 -6.76
CA VAL A 212 5.41 -0.98 -6.95
C VAL A 212 4.76 -1.03 -8.34
N ALA A 213 5.48 -1.52 -9.35
CA ALA A 213 4.94 -1.75 -10.70
C ALA A 213 3.99 -2.96 -10.78
N GLY A 214 3.77 -3.70 -9.69
CA GLY A 214 2.91 -4.89 -9.67
C GLY A 214 3.55 -6.13 -10.29
N THR A 215 4.88 -6.15 -10.39
CA THR A 215 5.61 -7.30 -10.94
C THR A 215 5.58 -8.46 -9.94
N ASP A 216 5.43 -9.70 -10.42
CA ASP A 216 5.33 -10.87 -9.55
C ASP A 216 6.67 -11.23 -8.89
N ARG A 217 6.58 -11.98 -7.79
CA ARG A 217 7.72 -12.40 -6.95
C ARG A 217 8.83 -13.08 -7.76
N ALA A 218 8.47 -14.00 -8.66
CA ALA A 218 9.42 -14.79 -9.43
C ALA A 218 10.16 -13.94 -10.46
N THR A 219 9.45 -13.01 -11.11
CA THR A 219 10.05 -12.07 -12.06
C THR A 219 11.01 -11.09 -11.38
N ILE A 220 10.70 -10.60 -10.18
CA ILE A 220 11.63 -9.77 -9.39
C ILE A 220 12.89 -10.57 -9.02
N ALA A 221 12.72 -11.80 -8.54
CA ALA A 221 13.84 -12.68 -8.18
C ALA A 221 14.76 -13.00 -9.37
N ALA A 222 14.19 -13.16 -10.57
CA ALA A 222 14.95 -13.34 -11.81
C ALA A 222 15.74 -12.07 -12.19
N ALA A 223 15.08 -10.90 -12.15
CA ALA A 223 15.73 -9.62 -12.47
C ALA A 223 16.90 -9.29 -11.52
N LEU A 224 16.81 -9.67 -10.24
CA LEU A 224 17.89 -9.49 -9.27
C LEU A 224 19.08 -10.42 -9.52
N ARG A 225 18.82 -11.67 -9.93
CA ARG A 225 19.85 -12.62 -10.32
C ARG A 225 20.60 -12.16 -11.57
N ASP A 226 19.87 -11.77 -12.61
CA ASP A 226 20.44 -11.38 -13.90
C ASP A 226 21.12 -10.01 -13.85
N GLY A 227 20.53 -9.03 -13.18
CA GLY A 227 21.04 -7.65 -13.16
C GLY A 227 22.13 -7.39 -12.12
N TYR A 228 22.06 -8.08 -10.98
CA TYR A 228 22.90 -7.75 -9.81
C TYR A 228 23.72 -8.95 -9.30
N GLY A 229 23.61 -10.13 -9.92
CA GLY A 229 24.36 -11.31 -9.53
C GLY A 229 24.02 -11.84 -8.14
N VAL A 230 22.83 -11.52 -7.61
CA VAL A 230 22.41 -11.94 -6.27
C VAL A 230 22.13 -13.45 -6.27
N ALA A 231 22.98 -14.22 -5.59
CA ALA A 231 22.88 -15.69 -5.56
C ALA A 231 21.56 -16.20 -4.93
N ASP A 232 21.06 -15.50 -3.91
CA ASP A 232 19.80 -15.80 -3.25
C ASP A 232 18.95 -14.52 -3.10
N PRO A 233 18.01 -14.25 -4.03
CA PRO A 233 17.19 -13.05 -3.99
C PRO A 233 15.96 -13.18 -3.08
N GLU A 234 15.59 -14.39 -2.62
CA GLU A 234 14.36 -14.60 -1.82
C GLU A 234 14.28 -13.72 -0.55
N PRO A 235 15.36 -13.53 0.24
CA PRO A 235 15.31 -12.66 1.41
C PRO A 235 15.02 -11.20 1.06
N LEU A 236 15.51 -10.72 -0.09
CA LEU A 236 15.25 -9.34 -0.54
C LEU A 236 13.82 -9.18 -1.01
N VAL A 237 13.34 -10.16 -1.78
CA VAL A 237 11.99 -10.13 -2.31
C VAL A 237 10.97 -10.29 -1.19
N ALA A 238 11.22 -11.14 -0.19
CA ALA A 238 10.43 -11.24 1.03
C ALA A 238 10.43 -9.93 1.83
N ARG A 239 11.56 -9.23 1.90
CA ARG A 239 11.63 -7.93 2.57
C ARG A 239 10.83 -6.84 1.87
N VAL A 240 10.74 -6.88 0.54
CA VAL A 240 10.02 -5.87 -0.26
C VAL A 240 8.52 -6.16 -0.36
N LEU A 241 8.13 -7.42 -0.57
CA LEU A 241 6.73 -7.83 -0.76
C LEU A 241 6.04 -8.33 0.51
N GLY A 242 6.80 -8.56 1.59
CA GLY A 242 6.34 -9.29 2.77
C GLY A 242 6.67 -10.78 2.71
N GLU A 243 6.79 -11.41 3.89
CA GLU A 243 6.73 -12.87 3.99
C GLU A 243 5.29 -13.32 3.71
N ALA A 244 5.13 -14.25 2.78
CA ALA A 244 3.85 -14.85 2.42
C ALA A 244 3.53 -16.03 3.35
#